data_AF-A0A2K9J157-F1
#
_entry.id   AF-A0A2K9J157-F1
#
_cell.length_a   1.000
_cell.length_b   1.000
_cell.length_c   1.000
_cell.angle_alpha   90.00
_cell.angle_beta   90.00
_cell.angle_gamma   90.00
#
_symmetry.space_group_name_H-M   'P 1'
#
loop_
_entity.id
_entity.type
_entity.pdbx_description
1 polymer ?
#
loop_
_entity_poly.entity_id
_entity_poly.type
_entity_poly.pdbx_seq_one_letter_code
_entity_poly.pdbx_strand_id
1 'polypeptide(L)'
;MKKWIIFALTITLAFVLAACGGDNEEDKTAEQDEQQEEGNTEDGGEKPEPVEITDEEKVDDGETVVSVNGEEIKGDRYNPAYLQLKTMNTQFNQDVNEDQLKKQTLDMLINQQLINQDAADKGIEVSKDDVQKEFDTIKKEGKDRLNTALEQFQLNEEQFKNMLRDNLITSQYLNAEFDIEVTDKEVEDYYKQMKEQNEEIGKLEDVKDRIKQTLKDEKTNEQLQKRVEKLKEDADVETMI
;
A
#
# COMPACT_ATOMS: atom_id res chain seq x y z
N MET A 1 -20.38 -19.80 -8.29
CA MET A 1 -19.21 -20.66 -8.58
C MET A 1 -17.97 -19.90 -8.16
N LYS A 2 -17.31 -20.35 -7.07
CA LYS A 2 -16.16 -19.66 -6.47
C LYS A 2 -14.92 -19.86 -7.35
N LYS A 3 -14.30 -18.78 -7.82
CA LYS A 3 -12.96 -18.80 -8.43
C LYS A 3 -11.96 -18.31 -7.39
N TRP A 4 -11.04 -19.18 -7.02
CA TRP A 4 -9.95 -18.88 -6.10
C TRP A 4 -8.81 -18.30 -6.95
N ILE A 5 -8.40 -17.06 -6.69
CA ILE A 5 -7.24 -16.44 -7.32
C ILE A 5 -6.07 -16.64 -6.34
N ILE A 6 -5.17 -17.55 -6.71
CA ILE A 6 -3.90 -17.78 -6.02
C ILE A 6 -2.93 -16.70 -6.52
N PHE A 7 -2.57 -15.76 -5.65
CA PHE A 7 -1.48 -14.80 -5.91
C PHE A 7 -0.14 -15.54 -5.82
N ALA A 8 0.46 -15.86 -6.96
CA ALA A 8 1.85 -16.29 -7.03
C ALA A 8 2.74 -15.05 -7.18
N LEU A 9 3.54 -14.78 -6.15
CA LEU A 9 4.43 -13.63 -6.03
C LEU A 9 5.76 -14.00 -6.70
N THR A 10 5.93 -13.68 -7.99
CA THR A 10 7.18 -13.93 -8.71
C THR A 10 8.17 -12.81 -8.43
N ILE A 11 9.15 -13.10 -7.58
CA ILE A 11 10.33 -12.28 -7.34
C ILE A 11 11.27 -12.42 -8.54
N THR A 12 11.33 -11.41 -9.41
CA THR A 12 12.37 -11.30 -10.43
C THR A 12 13.67 -10.84 -9.80
N LEU A 13 14.58 -11.79 -9.57
CA LEU A 13 15.92 -11.58 -9.02
C LEU A 13 16.90 -11.29 -10.18
N ALA A 14 17.11 -10.03 -10.52
CA ALA A 14 18.16 -9.63 -11.46
C ALA A 14 19.47 -9.41 -10.70
N PHE A 15 20.29 -10.46 -10.53
CA PHE A 15 21.68 -10.29 -10.13
C PHE A 15 22.55 -10.04 -11.36
N VAL A 16 22.88 -8.77 -11.61
CA VAL A 16 24.05 -8.41 -12.41
C VAL A 16 25.19 -8.14 -11.45
N LEU A 17 26.09 -9.11 -11.30
CA LEU A 17 27.47 -8.86 -10.90
C LEU A 17 28.38 -9.50 -11.93
N ALA A 18 28.65 -8.73 -12.98
CA ALA A 18 29.77 -8.97 -13.87
C ALA A 18 31.07 -8.67 -13.11
N ALA A 19 31.63 -9.69 -12.46
CA ALA A 19 33.04 -9.72 -12.08
C ALA A 19 33.75 -10.69 -13.04
N CYS A 20 34.44 -10.10 -14.01
CA CYS A 20 35.26 -10.78 -15.00
C CYS A 20 36.45 -11.46 -14.30
N GLY A 21 36.67 -12.75 -14.56
CA GLY A 21 37.86 -13.46 -14.09
C GLY A 21 37.92 -14.94 -14.47
N GLY A 22 38.52 -15.24 -15.63
CA GLY A 22 39.36 -16.43 -15.82
C GLY A 22 38.78 -17.67 -16.52
N ASP A 23 39.13 -17.81 -17.80
CA ASP A 23 39.54 -19.02 -18.54
C ASP A 23 38.74 -20.35 -18.54
N ASN A 24 38.26 -20.65 -19.76
CA ASN A 24 38.43 -21.86 -20.57
C ASN A 24 37.57 -23.16 -20.39
N GLU A 25 36.98 -23.52 -21.54
CA GLU A 25 36.67 -24.84 -22.14
C GLU A 25 35.34 -25.60 -21.89
N GLU A 26 34.49 -25.52 -22.94
CA GLU A 26 33.80 -26.56 -23.73
C GLU A 26 32.85 -27.63 -23.11
N ASP A 27 31.57 -27.50 -23.52
CA ASP A 27 30.71 -28.49 -24.20
C ASP A 27 30.22 -29.76 -23.46
N LYS A 28 28.91 -29.85 -23.18
CA LYS A 28 27.95 -30.79 -23.83
C LYS A 28 26.56 -30.85 -23.18
N THR A 29 25.57 -30.74 -24.06
CA THR A 29 24.30 -31.50 -24.13
C THR A 29 23.38 -31.59 -22.90
N ALA A 30 22.22 -30.99 -23.07
CA ALA A 30 21.03 -31.10 -22.22
C ALA A 30 20.48 -32.53 -22.12
N GLU A 31 20.30 -32.98 -20.88
CA GLU A 31 19.20 -33.86 -20.47
C GLU A 31 18.47 -33.14 -19.34
N GLN A 32 17.22 -32.78 -19.62
CA GLN A 32 16.30 -32.08 -18.74
C GLN A 32 15.57 -33.15 -17.93
N ASP A 33 16.06 -33.44 -16.72
CA ASP A 33 15.33 -34.23 -15.74
C ASP A 33 14.68 -33.28 -14.72
N GLU A 34 13.38 -33.39 -14.59
CA GLU A 34 12.54 -32.61 -13.69
C GLU A 34 12.92 -32.89 -12.24
N GLN A 35 13.53 -31.91 -11.57
CA GLN A 35 13.49 -31.82 -10.11
C GLN A 35 12.82 -30.50 -9.72
N GLN A 36 11.57 -30.63 -9.28
CA GLN A 36 10.95 -29.69 -8.36
C GLN A 36 11.81 -29.67 -7.08
N GLU A 37 12.67 -28.67 -6.95
CA GLU A 37 13.02 -28.18 -5.62
C GLU A 37 11.88 -27.28 -5.14
N GLU A 38 11.09 -27.79 -4.21
CA GLU A 38 10.44 -26.95 -3.22
C GLU A 38 11.54 -26.13 -2.55
N GLY A 39 11.66 -24.86 -2.93
CA GLY A 39 12.43 -23.87 -2.22
C GLY A 39 11.80 -23.65 -0.84
N ASN A 40 12.06 -24.58 0.07
CA ASN A 40 12.02 -24.32 1.50
C ASN A 40 13.21 -23.42 1.82
N THR A 41 13.05 -22.12 1.58
CA THR A 41 13.93 -21.14 2.17
C THR A 41 13.57 -21.06 3.66
N GLU A 42 14.06 -22.03 4.43
CA GLU A 42 14.53 -21.76 5.79
C GLU A 42 15.76 -20.84 5.67
N ASP A 43 15.54 -19.61 5.23
CA ASP A 43 16.49 -18.55 5.53
C ASP A 43 16.28 -18.23 7.00
N GLY A 44 17.23 -18.66 7.83
CA GLY A 44 17.40 -18.20 9.20
C GLY A 44 17.80 -16.73 9.25
N GLY A 45 17.13 -15.88 8.47
CA GLY A 45 17.17 -14.45 8.61
C GLY A 45 16.55 -14.10 9.96
N GLU A 46 17.27 -13.32 10.77
CA GLU A 46 16.70 -12.70 11.95
C GLU A 46 15.35 -12.08 11.55
N LYS A 47 14.30 -12.47 12.26
CA LYS A 47 13.00 -11.81 12.15
C LYS A 47 13.31 -10.31 12.31
N PRO A 48 13.03 -9.46 11.31
CA PRO A 48 13.41 -8.06 11.39
C PRO A 48 12.90 -7.52 12.73
N GLU A 49 13.81 -6.94 13.50
CA GLU A 49 13.48 -6.35 14.80
C GLU A 49 12.25 -5.46 14.60
N PRO A 50 11.21 -5.61 15.45
CA PRO A 50 10.02 -4.80 15.32
C PRO A 50 10.43 -3.32 15.39
N VAL A 51 10.03 -2.56 14.38
CA VAL A 51 10.26 -1.12 14.39
C VAL A 51 9.46 -0.54 15.54
N GLU A 52 10.11 0.19 16.43
CA GLU A 52 9.46 0.83 17.58
C GLU A 52 9.36 2.35 17.37
N ILE A 53 8.32 2.94 17.97
CA ILE A 53 8.17 4.39 18.11
C ILE A 53 8.81 4.82 19.44
N THR A 54 9.63 5.86 19.42
CA THR A 54 10.25 6.40 20.65
C THR A 54 9.24 7.24 21.44
N ASP A 55 9.57 7.54 22.70
CA ASP A 55 8.75 8.45 23.53
C ASP A 55 8.70 9.88 22.97
N GLU A 56 9.71 10.29 22.17
CA GLU A 56 9.76 11.61 21.52
C GLU A 56 8.87 11.66 20.27
N GLU A 57 8.77 10.54 19.54
CA GLU A 57 7.96 10.41 18.34
C GLU A 57 6.45 10.20 18.63
N LYS A 58 6.14 9.66 19.82
CA LYS A 58 4.79 9.29 20.23
C LYS A 58 4.02 10.47 20.80
N VAL A 59 2.74 10.59 20.42
CA VAL A 59 1.80 11.58 20.94
C VAL A 59 0.79 10.92 21.86
N ASP A 60 0.30 11.60 22.90
CA ASP A 60 -0.79 11.06 23.74
C ASP A 60 -2.04 10.81 22.89
N ASP A 61 -2.71 9.67 23.12
CA ASP A 61 -3.86 9.26 22.30
C ASP A 61 -5.00 10.30 22.28
N GLY A 62 -5.15 11.08 23.36
CA GLY A 62 -6.17 12.13 23.47
C GLY A 62 -5.74 13.51 22.98
N GLU A 63 -4.45 13.71 22.70
CA GLU A 63 -3.87 14.98 22.27
C GLU A 63 -4.12 15.23 20.78
N THR A 64 -4.55 16.43 20.44
CA THR A 64 -4.80 16.86 19.06
C THR A 64 -3.49 17.10 18.34
N VAL A 65 -3.30 16.45 17.19
CA VAL A 65 -2.09 16.59 16.35
C VAL A 65 -2.29 17.57 15.19
N VAL A 66 -3.50 17.59 14.63
CA VAL A 66 -3.91 18.51 13.56
C VAL A 66 -5.42 18.67 13.56
N SER A 67 -5.92 19.84 13.20
CA SER A 67 -7.32 20.07 12.89
C SER A 67 -7.50 20.35 11.39
N VAL A 68 -8.55 19.77 10.80
CA VAL A 68 -8.92 19.97 9.38
C VAL A 68 -10.38 20.39 9.33
N ASN A 69 -10.65 21.63 8.91
CA ASN A 69 -11.98 22.25 8.90
C ASN A 69 -12.70 22.18 10.26
N GLY A 70 -11.94 22.32 11.35
CA GLY A 70 -12.43 22.26 12.72
C GLY A 70 -12.61 20.84 13.28
N GLU A 71 -12.30 19.80 12.52
CA GLU A 71 -12.31 18.41 12.99
C GLU A 71 -10.92 17.99 13.45
N GLU A 72 -10.81 17.52 14.70
CA GLU A 72 -9.54 17.15 15.32
C GLU A 72 -9.10 15.73 14.93
N ILE A 73 -7.83 15.58 14.55
CA ILE A 73 -7.13 14.31 14.45
C ILE A 73 -6.18 14.23 15.65
N LYS A 74 -6.18 13.08 16.34
CA LYS A 74 -5.48 12.90 17.62
C LYS A 74 -4.35 11.87 17.57
N GLY A 75 -3.61 11.73 18.67
CA GLY A 75 -2.52 10.77 18.83
C GLY A 75 -2.92 9.33 18.51
N ASP A 76 -4.16 8.94 18.84
CA ASP A 76 -4.69 7.59 18.58
C ASP A 76 -4.75 7.22 17.09
N ARG A 77 -4.85 8.23 16.21
CA ARG A 77 -4.79 8.13 14.74
C ARG A 77 -3.37 8.35 14.22
N TYR A 78 -2.62 9.25 14.85
CA TYR A 78 -1.27 9.63 14.44
C TYR A 78 -0.25 8.52 14.69
N ASN A 79 -0.18 7.99 15.91
CA ASN A 79 0.81 7.00 16.31
C ASN A 79 0.85 5.77 15.38
N PRO A 80 -0.27 5.10 15.06
CA PRO A 80 -0.23 3.95 14.15
C PRO A 80 0.13 4.34 12.72
N ALA A 81 -0.32 5.51 12.24
CA ALA A 81 0.03 6.03 10.92
C ALA A 81 1.54 6.30 10.81
N TYR A 82 2.13 6.90 11.84
CA TYR A 82 3.57 7.17 11.95
C TYR A 82 4.37 5.86 11.96
N LEU A 83 3.97 4.90 12.81
CA LEU A 83 4.65 3.61 12.92
C LEU A 83 4.57 2.81 11.61
N GLN A 84 3.43 2.85 10.92
CA GLN A 84 3.28 2.22 9.61
C GLN A 84 4.26 2.83 8.59
N LEU A 85 4.35 4.15 8.54
CA LEU A 85 5.23 4.86 7.63
C LEU A 85 6.71 4.62 7.97
N LYS A 86 7.08 4.64 9.26
CA LYS A 86 8.42 4.30 9.76
C LYS A 86 8.82 2.89 9.31
N THR A 87 7.95 1.92 9.58
CA THR A 87 8.13 0.51 9.22
C THR A 87 8.40 0.36 7.73
N MET A 88 7.61 1.03 6.89
CA MET A 88 7.78 0.99 5.43
C MET A 88 9.13 1.57 5.00
N ASN A 89 9.52 2.74 5.52
CA ASN A 89 10.81 3.35 5.18
C ASN A 89 12.00 2.47 5.61
N THR A 90 11.93 1.87 6.80
CA THR A 90 12.96 0.91 7.27
C THR A 90 13.07 -0.30 6.35
N GLN A 91 11.94 -0.87 5.90
CA GLN A 91 11.92 -2.00 4.96
C GLN A 91 12.53 -1.68 3.59
N PHE A 92 12.41 -0.43 3.12
CA PHE A 92 13.02 0.02 1.87
C PHE A 92 14.41 0.65 2.04
N ASN A 93 15.03 0.53 3.21
CA ASN A 93 16.31 1.15 3.57
C ASN A 93 16.34 2.67 3.28
N GLN A 94 15.20 3.35 3.42
CA GLN A 94 15.08 4.79 3.27
C GLN A 94 15.35 5.47 4.61
N ASP A 95 16.42 6.26 4.66
CA ASP A 95 16.75 7.09 5.82
C ASP A 95 15.93 8.38 5.78
N VAL A 96 14.85 8.40 6.56
CA VAL A 96 13.95 9.55 6.70
C VAL A 96 14.09 10.06 8.12
N ASN A 97 14.45 11.34 8.27
CA ASN A 97 14.52 11.95 9.59
C ASN A 97 13.12 12.10 10.21
N GLU A 98 13.11 12.27 11.53
CA GLU A 98 11.89 12.37 12.32
C GLU A 98 10.94 13.49 11.83
N ASP A 99 11.46 14.69 11.56
CA ASP A 99 10.67 15.84 11.10
C ASP A 99 9.97 15.55 9.77
N GLN A 100 10.67 14.90 8.84
CA GLN A 100 10.12 14.52 7.54
C GLN A 100 9.06 13.44 7.70
N LEU A 101 9.29 12.45 8.56
CA LEU A 101 8.36 11.37 8.82
C LEU A 101 7.08 11.88 9.49
N LYS A 102 7.22 12.81 10.44
CA LYS A 102 6.12 13.54 11.09
C LYS A 102 5.29 14.30 10.07
N LYS A 103 5.95 15.10 9.21
CA LYS A 103 5.28 15.86 8.16
C LYS A 103 4.52 14.94 7.20
N GLN A 104 5.14 13.86 6.72
CA GLN A 104 4.49 12.90 5.82
C GLN A 104 3.28 12.22 6.49
N THR A 105 3.39 11.91 7.79
CA THR A 105 2.28 11.33 8.56
C THR A 105 1.11 12.32 8.67
N LEU A 106 1.38 13.58 9.01
CA LEU A 106 0.37 14.63 9.05
C LEU A 106 -0.26 14.85 7.68
N ASP A 107 0.53 14.95 6.61
CA ASP A 107 0.06 15.11 5.24
C ASP A 107 -0.88 13.96 4.83
N MET A 108 -0.55 12.72 5.19
CA MET A 108 -1.39 11.54 4.95
C MET A 108 -2.73 11.63 5.69
N LEU A 109 -2.70 12.00 6.97
CA LEU A 109 -3.91 12.12 7.80
C LEU A 109 -4.81 13.27 7.33
N ILE A 110 -4.22 14.41 6.96
CA ILE A 110 -4.95 15.56 6.39
C ILE A 110 -5.62 15.14 5.07
N ASN A 111 -4.88 14.46 4.17
CA ASN A 111 -5.44 13.98 2.91
C ASN A 111 -6.63 13.05 3.14
N GLN A 112 -6.49 12.08 4.05
CA GLN A 112 -7.56 11.14 4.36
C GLN A 112 -8.78 11.87 4.95
N GLN A 113 -8.56 12.86 5.82
CA GLN A 113 -9.65 13.62 6.41
C GLN A 113 -10.41 14.46 5.38
N LEU A 114 -9.70 15.09 4.44
CA LEU A 114 -10.34 15.83 3.35
C LEU A 114 -11.15 14.92 2.42
N ILE A 115 -10.66 13.72 2.13
CA ILE A 115 -11.42 12.71 1.37
C ILE A 115 -12.67 12.30 2.15
N ASN A 116 -12.57 12.06 3.46
CA ASN A 116 -13.70 11.70 4.30
C ASN A 116 -14.78 12.80 4.32
N GLN A 117 -14.37 14.07 4.44
CA GLN A 117 -15.27 15.21 4.43
C GLN A 117 -15.97 15.38 3.08
N ASP A 118 -15.22 15.31 1.97
CA ASP A 118 -15.81 15.39 0.63
C ASP A 118 -16.76 14.21 0.35
N ALA A 119 -16.40 13.00 0.80
CA ALA A 119 -17.26 11.83 0.71
C ALA A 119 -18.58 12.03 1.49
N ALA A 120 -18.50 12.57 2.71
CA ALA A 120 -19.68 12.87 3.53
C ALA A 120 -20.58 13.92 2.85
N ASP A 121 -20.02 14.99 2.28
CA ASP A 121 -20.76 16.02 1.53
C ASP A 121 -21.51 15.44 0.32
N LYS A 122 -20.99 14.34 -0.26
CA LYS A 122 -21.58 13.58 -1.36
C LYS A 122 -22.53 12.47 -0.90
N GLY A 123 -22.75 12.32 0.40
CA GLY A 123 -23.61 11.29 1.00
C GLY A 123 -23.00 9.88 0.96
N ILE A 124 -21.68 9.77 0.83
CA ILE A 124 -20.94 8.51 0.87
C ILE A 124 -20.50 8.28 2.32
N GLU A 125 -21.23 7.39 3.00
CA GLU A 125 -20.94 7.03 4.39
C GLU A 125 -20.89 5.51 4.55
N VAL A 126 -20.04 5.05 5.47
CA VAL A 126 -19.98 3.64 5.88
C VAL A 126 -20.62 3.53 7.26
N SER A 127 -21.54 2.58 7.47
CA SER A 127 -22.13 2.38 8.79
C SER A 127 -21.18 1.60 9.72
N LYS A 128 -21.34 1.73 11.04
CA LYS A 128 -20.56 0.91 12.01
C LYS A 128 -20.81 -0.59 11.80
N ASP A 129 -22.02 -0.97 11.41
CA ASP A 129 -22.39 -2.36 11.14
C ASP A 129 -21.66 -2.91 9.92
N ASP A 130 -21.45 -2.09 8.89
CA ASP A 130 -20.73 -2.53 7.70
C ASP A 130 -19.23 -2.66 7.98
N VAL A 131 -18.64 -1.77 8.78
CA VAL A 131 -17.27 -1.93 9.30
C VAL A 131 -17.16 -3.23 10.09
N GLN A 132 -18.13 -3.52 10.97
CA GLN A 132 -18.11 -4.73 11.78
C GLN A 132 -18.19 -6.00 10.93
N LYS A 133 -19.08 -6.03 9.92
CA LYS A 133 -19.19 -7.17 8.98
C LYS A 133 -17.88 -7.42 8.22
N GLU A 134 -17.24 -6.35 7.75
CA GLU A 134 -15.97 -6.46 7.03
C GLU A 134 -14.86 -6.94 7.97
N PHE A 135 -14.78 -6.37 9.18
CA PHE A 135 -13.84 -6.81 10.21
C PHE A 135 -14.01 -8.30 10.56
N ASP A 136 -15.25 -8.76 10.75
CA ASP A 136 -15.53 -10.17 11.04
C ASP A 136 -15.16 -11.09 9.87
N THR A 137 -15.29 -10.60 8.63
CA THR A 137 -14.85 -11.32 7.42
C THR A 137 -13.33 -11.47 7.41
N ILE A 138 -12.58 -10.37 7.60
CA ILE A 138 -11.12 -10.37 7.71
C ILE A 138 -10.65 -11.32 8.82
N LYS A 139 -11.28 -11.23 10.00
CA LYS A 139 -10.95 -12.08 11.15
C LYS A 139 -11.23 -13.56 10.89
N LYS A 140 -12.31 -13.89 10.19
CA LYS A 140 -12.68 -15.27 9.84
C LYS A 140 -11.72 -15.87 8.81
N GLU A 141 -11.32 -15.09 7.81
CA GLU A 141 -10.49 -15.56 6.71
C GLU A 141 -9.00 -15.57 7.05
N GLY A 142 -8.56 -14.72 7.98
CA GLY A 142 -7.14 -14.53 8.27
C GLY A 142 -6.85 -14.06 9.69
N LYS A 143 -7.42 -14.69 10.71
CA LYS A 143 -7.21 -14.33 12.13
C LYS A 143 -5.75 -14.12 12.51
N ASP A 144 -4.87 -15.04 12.13
CA ASP A 144 -3.46 -14.96 12.51
C ASP A 144 -2.77 -13.78 11.81
N ARG A 145 -3.10 -13.53 10.53
CA ARG A 145 -2.61 -12.35 9.78
C ARG A 145 -3.11 -11.04 10.40
N LEU A 146 -4.37 -11.00 10.82
CA LEU A 146 -4.95 -9.84 11.51
C LEU A 146 -4.20 -9.59 12.82
N ASN A 147 -4.00 -10.61 13.65
CA ASN A 147 -3.27 -10.48 14.91
C ASN A 147 -1.83 -9.99 14.68
N THR A 148 -1.13 -10.56 13.69
CA THR A 148 0.22 -10.09 13.33
C THR A 148 0.22 -8.62 12.90
N ALA A 149 -0.76 -8.19 12.10
CA ALA A 149 -0.86 -6.78 11.70
C ALA A 149 -1.14 -5.86 12.89
N LEU A 150 -2.03 -6.26 13.80
CA LEU A 150 -2.33 -5.50 15.03
C LEU A 150 -1.09 -5.36 15.92
N GLU A 151 -0.33 -6.44 16.10
CA GLU A 151 0.93 -6.41 16.86
C GLU A 151 2.00 -5.56 16.19
N GLN A 152 2.21 -5.75 14.87
CA GLN A 152 3.25 -5.04 14.11
C GLN A 152 3.03 -3.53 14.09
N PHE A 153 1.78 -3.08 13.99
CA PHE A 153 1.43 -1.65 13.94
C PHE A 153 0.92 -1.12 15.28
N GLN A 154 1.06 -1.90 16.36
CA GLN A 154 0.64 -1.55 17.72
C GLN A 154 -0.82 -1.03 17.78
N LEU A 155 -1.69 -1.64 16.99
CA LEU A 155 -3.09 -1.27 16.84
C LEU A 155 -3.96 -2.06 17.81
N ASN A 156 -4.91 -1.37 18.44
CA ASN A 156 -6.06 -2.03 19.04
C ASN A 156 -7.18 -2.27 17.99
N GLU A 157 -8.18 -3.06 18.37
CA GLU A 157 -9.30 -3.42 17.47
C GLU A 157 -10.10 -2.19 16.99
N GLU A 158 -10.27 -1.18 17.85
CA GLU A 158 -11.01 0.04 17.50
C GLU A 158 -10.25 0.90 16.49
N GLN A 159 -8.94 1.09 16.71
CA GLN A 159 -8.07 1.80 15.76
C GLN A 159 -8.06 1.11 14.40
N PHE A 160 -7.95 -0.22 14.38
CA PHE A 160 -8.03 -0.98 13.13
C PHE A 160 -9.39 -0.82 12.43
N LYS A 161 -10.50 -0.84 13.17
CA LYS A 161 -11.83 -0.60 12.59
C LYS A 161 -11.98 0.82 12.05
N ASN A 162 -11.36 1.81 12.67
CA ASN A 162 -11.34 3.19 12.16
C ASN A 162 -10.56 3.26 10.83
N MET A 163 -9.38 2.63 10.75
CA MET A 163 -8.64 2.53 9.49
C MET A 163 -9.44 1.78 8.42
N LEU A 164 -10.12 0.70 8.80
CA LEU A 164 -10.97 -0.07 7.88
C LEU A 164 -12.14 0.79 7.37
N ARG A 165 -12.75 1.60 8.23
CA ARG A 165 -13.80 2.55 7.85
C ARG A 165 -13.29 3.53 6.81
N ASP A 166 -12.14 4.15 7.03
CA ASP A 166 -11.54 5.10 6.08
C ASP A 166 -11.27 4.44 4.72
N ASN A 167 -10.71 3.22 4.71
CA ASN A 167 -10.49 2.46 3.48
C ASN A 167 -11.79 2.17 2.72
N LEU A 168 -12.86 1.80 3.44
CA LEU A 168 -14.17 1.55 2.84
C LEU A 168 -14.82 2.83 2.29
N ILE A 169 -14.66 3.97 2.97
CA ILE A 169 -15.13 5.27 2.49
C ILE A 169 -14.36 5.66 1.24
N THR A 170 -13.03 5.63 1.28
CA THR A 170 -12.17 5.96 0.13
C THR A 170 -12.51 5.05 -1.06
N SER A 171 -12.67 3.74 -0.85
CA SER A 171 -13.04 2.82 -1.93
C SER A 171 -14.39 3.17 -2.57
N GLN A 172 -15.41 3.45 -1.78
CA GLN A 172 -16.72 3.86 -2.29
C GLN A 172 -16.65 5.22 -2.99
N TYR A 173 -15.90 6.17 -2.43
CA TYR A 173 -15.65 7.49 -3.00
C TYR A 173 -15.01 7.40 -4.38
N LEU A 174 -13.93 6.64 -4.52
CA LEU A 174 -13.25 6.45 -5.81
C LEU A 174 -14.18 5.87 -6.87
N ASN A 175 -14.98 4.86 -6.50
CA ASN A 175 -15.93 4.23 -7.42
C ASN A 175 -17.09 5.14 -7.82
N ALA A 176 -17.52 6.04 -6.94
CA ALA A 176 -18.62 6.96 -7.21
C ALA A 176 -18.16 8.17 -8.04
N GLU A 177 -16.95 8.68 -7.78
CA GLU A 177 -16.46 9.94 -8.35
C GLU A 177 -15.66 9.76 -9.63
N PHE A 178 -14.96 8.64 -9.78
CA PHE A 178 -14.01 8.45 -10.88
C PHE A 178 -14.42 7.27 -11.77
N ASP A 179 -15.01 7.59 -12.91
CA ASP A 179 -15.23 6.61 -13.98
C ASP A 179 -14.01 6.56 -14.90
N ILE A 180 -13.01 5.76 -14.50
CA ILE A 180 -11.75 5.64 -15.22
C ILE A 180 -11.83 4.57 -16.30
N GLU A 181 -11.81 5.02 -17.55
CA GLU A 181 -11.66 4.17 -18.72
C GLU A 181 -10.20 4.04 -19.16
N VAL A 182 -9.83 2.82 -19.57
CA VAL A 182 -8.52 2.50 -20.16
C VAL A 182 -8.76 1.92 -21.54
N THR A 183 -8.19 2.57 -22.54
CA THR A 183 -8.32 2.20 -23.96
C THR A 183 -7.30 1.13 -24.36
N ASP A 184 -7.62 0.35 -25.39
CA ASP A 184 -6.69 -0.65 -25.93
C ASP A 184 -5.36 -0.02 -26.38
N LYS A 185 -5.41 1.19 -26.93
CA LYS A 185 -4.22 1.94 -27.35
C LYS A 185 -3.27 2.23 -26.18
N GLU A 186 -3.81 2.65 -25.04
CA GLU A 186 -2.99 2.91 -23.85
C GLU A 186 -2.34 1.63 -23.32
N VAL A 187 -3.06 0.51 -23.37
CA VAL A 187 -2.53 -0.80 -22.99
C VAL A 187 -1.41 -1.24 -23.94
N GLU A 188 -1.58 -1.07 -25.25
CA GLU A 188 -0.54 -1.36 -26.24
C GLU A 188 0.70 -0.48 -26.05
N ASP A 189 0.49 0.82 -25.81
CA ASP A 189 1.59 1.77 -25.67
C ASP A 189 2.35 1.55 -24.34
N TYR A 190 1.67 1.22 -23.24
CA TYR A 190 2.30 0.81 -21.98
C TYR A 190 3.08 -0.50 -22.11
N TYR A 191 2.51 -1.51 -22.79
CA TYR A 191 3.21 -2.77 -23.05
C TYR A 191 4.50 -2.57 -23.85
N LYS A 192 4.50 -1.69 -24.86
CA LYS A 192 5.72 -1.36 -25.63
C LYS A 192 6.79 -0.77 -24.70
N GLN A 193 6.43 0.17 -23.83
CA GLN A 193 7.38 0.76 -22.87
C GLN A 193 7.95 -0.29 -21.90
N MET A 194 7.09 -1.18 -21.37
CA MET A 194 7.57 -2.28 -20.52
C MET A 194 8.51 -3.22 -21.28
N LYS A 195 8.20 -3.53 -22.54
CA LYS A 195 9.02 -4.39 -23.39
C LYS A 195 10.38 -3.78 -23.76
N GLU A 196 10.43 -2.45 -23.90
CA GLU A 196 11.68 -1.72 -24.08
C GLU A 196 12.58 -1.79 -22.83
N GLN A 197 11.99 -1.88 -21.64
CA GLN A 197 12.73 -2.00 -20.37
C GLN A 197 13.09 -3.44 -20.02
N ASN A 198 12.28 -4.42 -20.44
CA ASN A 198 12.48 -5.83 -20.19
C ASN A 198 11.94 -6.65 -21.37
N GLU A 199 12.79 -7.37 -22.10
CA GLU A 199 12.32 -8.13 -23.26
C GLU A 199 11.52 -9.40 -22.88
N GLU A 200 11.57 -9.83 -21.61
CA GLU A 200 11.01 -11.10 -21.13
C GLU A 200 9.60 -11.00 -20.54
N ILE A 201 8.87 -9.89 -20.71
CA ILE A 201 7.57 -9.65 -20.02
C ILE A 201 6.42 -10.58 -20.46
N GLY A 202 6.66 -11.42 -21.47
CA GLY A 202 5.64 -12.28 -22.07
C GLY A 202 4.85 -11.56 -23.19
N LYS A 203 3.78 -12.20 -23.67
CA LYS A 203 2.96 -11.65 -24.75
C LYS A 203 1.93 -10.68 -24.19
N LEU A 204 1.54 -9.69 -25.00
CA LEU A 204 0.54 -8.68 -24.61
C LEU A 204 -0.75 -9.33 -24.11
N GLU A 205 -1.22 -10.38 -24.77
CA GLU A 205 -2.46 -11.08 -24.41
C GLU A 205 -2.42 -11.66 -22.99
N ASP A 206 -1.25 -12.12 -22.54
CA ASP A 206 -1.06 -12.74 -21.23
C ASP A 206 -1.05 -11.69 -20.10
N VAL A 207 -0.65 -10.46 -20.41
CA VAL A 207 -0.50 -9.36 -19.43
C VAL A 207 -1.53 -8.24 -19.59
N LYS A 208 -2.40 -8.31 -20.61
CA LYS A 208 -3.33 -7.24 -20.98
C LYS A 208 -4.19 -6.76 -19.82
N ASP A 209 -4.82 -7.69 -19.10
CA ASP A 209 -5.71 -7.36 -17.98
C ASP A 209 -4.94 -6.74 -16.80
N ARG A 210 -3.72 -7.21 -16.54
CA ARG A 210 -2.84 -6.63 -15.51
C ARG A 210 -2.45 -5.20 -15.87
N ILE A 211 -2.02 -4.97 -17.12
CA ILE A 211 -1.68 -3.62 -17.61
C ILE A 211 -2.90 -2.70 -17.51
N LYS A 212 -4.08 -3.18 -17.92
CA LYS A 212 -5.31 -2.40 -17.83
C LYS A 212 -5.63 -1.99 -16.39
N GLN A 213 -5.46 -2.90 -15.43
CA GLN A 213 -5.66 -2.61 -14.01
C GLN A 213 -4.62 -1.58 -13.51
N THR A 214 -3.33 -1.77 -13.82
CA THR A 214 -2.27 -0.81 -13.47
C THR A 214 -2.57 0.59 -14.00
N LEU A 215 -2.90 0.72 -15.28
CA LEU A 215 -3.26 2.00 -15.89
C LEU A 215 -4.50 2.63 -15.25
N LYS A 216 -5.49 1.80 -14.87
CA LYS A 216 -6.68 2.28 -14.17
C LYS A 216 -6.32 2.84 -12.80
N ASP A 217 -5.48 2.13 -12.05
CA ASP A 217 -5.05 2.56 -10.71
C ASP A 217 -4.20 3.82 -10.78
N GLU A 218 -3.26 3.92 -11.73
CA GLU A 218 -2.44 5.11 -11.98
C GLU A 218 -3.32 6.34 -12.27
N LYS A 219 -4.27 6.22 -13.20
CA LYS A 219 -5.21 7.30 -13.54
C LYS A 219 -6.12 7.67 -12.37
N THR A 220 -6.61 6.68 -11.64
CA THR A 220 -7.46 6.90 -10.45
C THR A 220 -6.69 7.69 -9.40
N ASN A 221 -5.44 7.30 -9.12
CA ASN A 221 -4.57 8.01 -8.20
C ASN A 221 -4.26 9.43 -8.67
N GLU A 222 -4.02 9.65 -9.96
CA GLU A 222 -3.81 11.00 -10.50
C GLU A 222 -5.03 11.91 -10.27
N GLN A 223 -6.24 11.40 -10.51
CA GLN A 223 -7.47 12.15 -10.26
C GLN A 223 -7.70 12.41 -8.78
N LEU A 224 -7.43 11.42 -7.93
CA LEU A 224 -7.52 11.57 -6.48
C LEU A 224 -6.55 12.65 -5.97
N GLN A 225 -5.29 12.65 -6.43
CA GLN A 225 -4.30 13.66 -6.03
C GLN A 225 -4.76 15.06 -6.42
N LYS A 226 -5.21 15.26 -7.67
CA LYS A 226 -5.77 16.56 -8.12
C LYS A 226 -6.97 16.98 -7.27
N ARG A 227 -7.82 16.03 -6.87
CA ARG A 227 -8.96 16.30 -6.03
C ARG A 227 -8.54 16.72 -4.63
N VAL A 228 -7.59 16.02 -4.03
CA VAL A 228 -7.02 16.35 -2.71
C VAL A 228 -6.31 17.71 -2.73
N GLU A 229 -5.53 18.01 -3.77
CA GLU A 229 -4.89 19.33 -3.94
C GLU A 229 -5.94 20.45 -3.94
N LYS A 230 -7.02 20.28 -4.70
CA LYS A 230 -8.13 21.24 -4.72
C LYS A 230 -8.83 21.36 -3.37
N LEU A 231 -9.06 20.24 -2.68
CA LEU A 231 -9.67 20.26 -1.33
C LEU A 231 -8.76 20.98 -0.33
N LYS A 232 -7.43 20.83 -0.45
CA LYS A 232 -6.46 21.52 0.40
C LYS A 232 -6.44 23.03 0.20
N GLU A 233 -6.67 23.52 -1.01
CA GLU A 233 -6.72 24.97 -1.29
C GLU A 233 -7.83 25.68 -0.51
N ASP A 234 -8.94 24.98 -0.28
CA ASP A 234 -10.13 25.50 0.42
C ASP A 234 -10.17 25.13 1.91
N ALA A 235 -9.24 24.28 2.39
CA ALA A 235 -9.26 23.73 3.73
C ALA A 235 -8.60 24.65 4.77
N ASP A 236 -9.19 24.70 5.96
CA ASP A 236 -8.57 25.26 7.15
C ASP A 236 -7.79 24.16 7.89
N VAL A 237 -6.46 24.28 7.93
CA VAL A 237 -5.57 23.27 8.53
C VAL A 237 -4.72 23.90 9.62
N GLU A 238 -4.90 23.42 10.84
CA GLU A 238 -4.14 23.86 12.02
C GLU A 238 -3.31 22.70 12.57
N THR A 239 -2.00 22.70 12.31
CA THR A 239 -1.06 21.72 12.88
C THR A 239 -0.68 22.08 14.31
N MET A 240 -0.72 21.11 15.22
CA MET A 240 -0.47 21.32 16.66
C MET A 240 0.83 20.70 17.16
N ILE A 241 1.52 19.89 16.33
CA ILE A 241 2.77 19.20 16.66
C ILE A 241 3.88 19.51 15.67
#